data_AF-A0AA97NCF4-F1
#
_entry.id   AF-A0AA97NCF4-F1
#
_cell.length_a   1.000
_cell.length_b   1.000
_cell.length_c   1.000
_cell.angle_alpha   90.00
_cell.angle_beta   90.00
_cell.angle_gamma   90.00
#
_symmetry.space_group_name_H-M   'P 1'
#
loop_
_entity.id
_entity.type
_entity.pdbx_description
1 polymer ?
#
loop_
_entity_poly.entity_id
_entity_poly.type
_entity_poly.pdbx_seq_one_letter_code
_entity_poly.pdbx_strand_id
1 'polypeptide(L)'
;MVKFYTCFPMFLDGNQLCINMVPQHQTVKDEEAIFTGLIKDSDPKVNTETIHSQFVHLGNLPDDGYRELEVVCVGLRFGKVDHYVVLKNKNRAILQLDSPKSARSMHSFLQQYPYTMGEHTLTCTLSP
;
A
#
# COMPACT_ATOMS: atom_id res chain seq x y z
N MET A 1 -8.20 -14.95 -9.78
CA MET A 1 -8.72 -16.33 -9.76
C MET A 1 -10.26 -16.38 -9.73
N VAL A 2 -10.95 -15.70 -8.80
CA VAL A 2 -12.44 -15.70 -8.73
C VAL A 2 -13.14 -15.24 -10.02
N LYS A 3 -12.67 -14.14 -10.65
CA LYS A 3 -13.21 -13.64 -11.93
C LYS A 3 -13.12 -14.62 -13.10
N PHE A 4 -12.19 -15.58 -13.06
CA PHE A 4 -12.05 -16.56 -14.13
C PHE A 4 -13.26 -17.50 -14.15
N TYR A 5 -13.66 -18.00 -12.99
CA TYR A 5 -14.78 -18.94 -12.85
C TYR A 5 -16.16 -18.32 -13.02
N THR A 6 -16.25 -16.98 -12.96
CA THR A 6 -17.47 -16.26 -13.35
C THR A 6 -17.62 -16.11 -14.87
N CYS A 7 -16.51 -16.08 -15.62
CA CYS A 7 -16.52 -16.01 -17.08
C CYS A 7 -16.49 -17.40 -17.74
N PHE A 8 -15.91 -18.39 -17.06
CA PHE A 8 -15.75 -19.76 -17.54
C PHE A 8 -16.37 -20.73 -16.50
N PRO A 9 -17.67 -21.05 -16.61
CA PRO A 9 -18.34 -21.91 -15.66
C PRO A 9 -17.79 -23.34 -15.74
N MET A 10 -17.47 -23.93 -14.58
CA MET A 10 -17.08 -25.33 -14.47
C MET A 10 -18.22 -26.15 -13.86
N PHE A 11 -18.33 -27.41 -14.29
CA PHE A 11 -19.34 -28.35 -13.81
C PHE A 11 -18.67 -29.51 -13.10
N LEU A 12 -19.24 -29.93 -11.97
CA LEU A 12 -18.89 -31.15 -11.24
C LEU A 12 -20.17 -31.95 -11.02
N ASP A 13 -20.21 -33.16 -11.58
CA ASP A 13 -21.37 -34.06 -11.49
C ASP A 13 -22.70 -33.39 -11.91
N GLY A 14 -22.66 -32.66 -13.04
CA GLY A 14 -23.82 -31.93 -13.56
C GLY A 14 -24.17 -30.63 -12.83
N ASN A 15 -23.53 -30.33 -11.69
CA ASN A 15 -23.75 -29.09 -10.94
C ASN A 15 -22.69 -28.04 -11.29
N GLN A 16 -23.11 -26.79 -11.49
CA GLN A 16 -22.18 -25.69 -11.74
C GLN A 16 -21.47 -25.29 -10.44
N LEU A 17 -20.14 -25.24 -10.48
CA LEU A 17 -19.33 -24.73 -9.38
C LEU A 17 -19.44 -23.20 -9.32
N CYS A 18 -19.92 -22.68 -8.18
CA CYS A 18 -19.96 -21.26 -7.88
C CYS A 18 -18.84 -20.88 -6.91
N ILE A 19 -17.84 -20.12 -7.39
CA ILE A 19 -16.74 -19.62 -6.57
C ILE A 19 -16.95 -18.12 -6.37
N ASN A 20 -17.15 -17.72 -5.12
CA ASN A 20 -17.31 -16.32 -4.74
C ASN A 20 -16.26 -15.95 -3.68
N MET A 21 -15.72 -14.73 -3.76
CA MET A 21 -14.94 -14.17 -2.65
C MET A 21 -15.89 -13.91 -1.49
N VAL A 22 -15.67 -14.54 -0.35
CA VAL A 22 -16.42 -14.25 0.88
C VAL A 22 -16.33 -12.75 1.19
N PRO A 23 -17.45 -12.07 1.53
CA PRO A 23 -17.49 -10.61 1.69
C PRO A 23 -16.43 -10.06 2.66
N GLN A 24 -16.08 -10.86 3.68
CA GLN A 24 -15.06 -10.52 4.68
C GLN A 24 -13.63 -10.39 4.10
N HIS A 25 -13.36 -10.94 2.91
CA HIS A 25 -12.08 -10.84 2.21
C HIS A 25 -12.15 -9.97 0.95
N GLN A 26 -13.29 -9.33 0.65
CA GLN A 26 -13.42 -8.43 -0.50
C GLN A 26 -12.68 -7.11 -0.31
N THR A 27 -12.52 -6.67 0.94
CA THR A 27 -11.96 -5.35 1.25
C THR A 27 -10.87 -5.47 2.29
N VAL A 28 -9.68 -4.96 1.95
CA VAL A 28 -8.66 -4.60 2.94
C VAL A 28 -9.19 -3.37 3.68
N LYS A 29 -9.88 -3.58 4.80
CA LYS A 29 -10.44 -2.47 5.58
C LYS A 29 -9.36 -1.70 6.34
N ASP A 30 -8.32 -2.41 6.78
CA ASP A 30 -7.20 -1.85 7.53
C ASP A 30 -5.90 -2.13 6.78
N GLU A 31 -5.46 -1.14 6.00
CA GLU A 31 -4.25 -1.25 5.16
C GLU A 31 -2.99 -1.32 6.02
N GLU A 32 -2.96 -0.57 7.12
CA GLU A 32 -1.83 -0.56 8.04
C GLU A 32 -1.72 -1.86 8.82
N ALA A 33 -2.82 -2.43 9.31
CA ALA A 33 -2.76 -3.71 10.02
C ALA A 33 -2.20 -4.83 9.13
N ILE A 34 -2.58 -4.85 7.85
CA ILE A 34 -2.01 -5.81 6.88
C ILE A 34 -0.53 -5.53 6.66
N PHE A 35 -0.16 -4.27 6.43
CA PHE A 35 1.23 -3.91 6.18
C PHE A 35 2.12 -4.22 7.40
N THR A 36 1.68 -3.86 8.59
CA THR A 36 2.32 -4.21 9.87
C THR A 36 2.43 -5.72 10.05
N GLY A 37 1.40 -6.49 9.67
CA GLY A 37 1.44 -7.95 9.68
C GLY A 37 2.54 -8.51 8.77
N LEU A 38 2.65 -8.00 7.54
CA LEU A 38 3.69 -8.41 6.59
C LEU A 38 5.10 -8.06 7.07
N ILE A 39 5.27 -6.90 7.71
CA ILE A 39 6.55 -6.51 8.32
C ILE A 39 6.92 -7.46 9.45
N LYS A 40 5.95 -7.79 10.33
CA LYS A 40 6.17 -8.70 11.46
C LYS A 40 6.48 -10.14 11.01
N ASP A 41 5.87 -10.61 9.93
CA ASP A 41 6.18 -11.91 9.35
C ASP A 41 7.60 -11.95 8.76
N SER A 42 8.09 -10.82 8.25
CA SER A 42 9.44 -10.67 7.69
C SER A 42 10.52 -10.51 8.78
N ASP A 43 10.21 -9.76 9.83
CA ASP A 43 11.05 -9.60 11.03
C ASP A 43 10.22 -9.78 12.31
N PRO A 44 10.22 -10.99 12.90
CA PRO A 44 9.45 -11.29 14.11
C PRO A 44 9.84 -10.46 15.34
N LYS A 45 11.00 -9.79 15.32
CA LYS A 45 11.51 -8.99 16.45
C LYS A 45 11.08 -7.52 16.38
N VAL A 46 10.44 -7.11 15.29
CA VAL A 46 10.00 -5.72 15.11
C VAL A 46 8.99 -5.32 16.18
N ASN A 47 9.16 -4.12 16.76
CA ASN A 47 8.16 -3.55 17.66
C ASN A 47 7.05 -2.88 16.84
N THR A 48 5.94 -3.58 16.63
CA THR A 48 4.82 -3.08 15.84
C THR A 48 4.11 -1.86 16.43
N GLU A 49 4.27 -1.58 17.73
CA GLU A 49 3.63 -0.41 18.37
C GLU A 49 4.29 0.91 17.95
N THR A 50 5.59 0.89 17.65
CA THR A 50 6.36 2.12 17.39
C THR A 50 6.50 2.45 15.91
N ILE A 51 6.32 1.47 15.02
CA ILE A 51 6.54 1.65 13.57
C ILE A 51 5.48 2.52 12.89
N HIS A 52 4.25 2.62 13.43
CA HIS A 52 3.20 3.46 12.84
C HIS A 52 3.63 4.92 12.72
N SER A 53 4.40 5.43 13.69
CA SER A 53 4.93 6.79 13.65
C SER A 53 5.97 7.04 12.55
N GLN A 54 6.44 5.97 11.90
CA GLN A 54 7.38 5.99 10.78
C GLN A 54 6.68 5.85 9.42
N PHE A 55 5.37 5.62 9.40
CA PHE A 55 4.62 5.40 8.18
C PHE A 55 4.24 6.72 7.50
N VAL A 56 4.37 6.72 6.18
CA VAL A 56 3.88 7.77 5.30
C VAL A 56 2.99 7.15 4.24
N HIS A 57 1.80 7.72 4.09
CA HIS A 57 0.84 7.36 3.07
C HIS A 57 0.98 8.29 1.88
N LEU A 58 1.23 7.71 0.71
CA LEU A 58 1.13 8.38 -0.57
C LEU A 58 -0.17 7.97 -1.23
N GLY A 59 -1.01 8.93 -1.61
CA GLY A 59 -2.24 8.68 -2.34
C GLY A 59 -2.28 9.40 -3.69
N ASN A 60 -3.35 9.17 -4.44
CA ASN A 60 -3.52 9.70 -5.79
C ASN A 60 -2.40 9.24 -6.75
N LEU A 61 -1.92 7.99 -6.61
CA LEU A 61 -1.00 7.40 -7.56
C LEU A 61 -1.71 7.16 -8.91
N PRO A 62 -1.04 7.31 -10.06
CA PRO A 62 -1.62 6.95 -11.36
C PRO A 62 -2.08 5.49 -11.42
N ASP A 63 -3.04 5.17 -12.28
CA ASP A 63 -3.47 3.79 -12.51
C ASP A 63 -2.39 2.95 -13.20
N ASP A 64 -1.61 3.57 -14.11
CA ASP A 64 -0.49 2.97 -14.82
C ASP A 64 0.64 3.99 -15.09
N GLY A 65 1.65 3.58 -15.85
CA GLY A 65 2.66 4.51 -16.38
C GLY A 65 3.78 4.91 -15.41
N TYR A 66 3.77 4.41 -14.16
CA TYR A 66 4.86 4.58 -13.20
C TYR A 66 5.44 3.23 -12.77
N ARG A 67 6.71 3.22 -12.37
CA ARG A 67 7.33 2.07 -11.71
C ARG A 67 7.20 2.21 -10.20
N GLU A 68 6.97 1.11 -9.49
CA GLU A 68 6.89 1.11 -8.01
C GLU A 68 8.15 1.71 -7.37
N LEU A 69 9.32 1.53 -8.01
CA LEU A 69 10.58 2.14 -7.58
C LEU A 69 10.51 3.67 -7.51
N GLU A 70 9.73 4.33 -8.37
CA GLU A 70 9.59 5.79 -8.35
C GLU A 70 8.91 6.26 -7.06
N VAL A 71 7.94 5.49 -6.54
CA VAL A 71 7.30 5.75 -5.24
C VAL A 71 8.32 5.60 -4.11
N VAL A 72 9.16 4.56 -4.16
CA VAL A 72 10.24 4.36 -3.17
C VAL A 72 11.25 5.50 -3.22
N CYS A 73 11.62 5.96 -4.42
CA CYS A 73 12.54 7.08 -4.60
C CYS A 73 12.03 8.39 -3.99
N VAL A 74 10.71 8.62 -3.93
CA VAL A 74 10.13 9.77 -3.23
C VAL A 74 10.54 9.74 -1.75
N GLY A 75 10.39 8.60 -1.08
CA GLY A 75 10.73 8.40 0.33
C GLY A 75 12.24 8.46 0.60
N LEU A 76 13.05 7.88 -0.29
CA LEU A 76 14.52 7.87 -0.17
C LEU A 76 15.16 9.26 -0.11
N ARG A 77 14.45 10.32 -0.54
CA ARG A 77 14.90 11.71 -0.38
C ARG A 77 14.90 12.21 1.08
N PHE A 78 14.19 11.52 1.98
CA PHE A 78 13.98 11.96 3.36
C PHE A 78 14.57 11.02 4.42
N GLY A 79 14.82 9.77 4.05
CA GLY A 79 15.40 8.75 4.93
C GLY A 79 15.42 7.39 4.23
N LYS A 80 16.00 6.38 4.88
CA LYS A 80 15.94 5.01 4.35
C LYS A 80 14.48 4.53 4.38
N VAL A 81 14.06 3.84 3.31
CA VAL A 81 12.78 3.13 3.25
C VAL A 81 13.05 1.68 3.66
N ASP A 82 12.57 1.26 4.81
CA ASP A 82 12.78 -0.11 5.32
C ASP A 82 11.80 -1.10 4.66
N HIS A 83 10.52 -0.72 4.57
CA HIS A 83 9.47 -1.50 3.95
C HIS A 83 8.53 -0.59 3.15
N TYR A 84 7.88 -1.14 2.12
CA TYR A 84 6.84 -0.45 1.38
C TYR A 84 5.78 -1.40 0.85
N VAL A 85 4.57 -0.88 0.60
CA VAL A 85 3.50 -1.58 -0.11
C VAL A 85 2.80 -0.62 -1.06
N VAL A 86 2.47 -1.09 -2.26
CA VAL A 86 1.70 -0.34 -3.26
C VAL A 86 0.35 -1.02 -3.46
N LEU A 87 -0.73 -0.33 -3.10
CA LEU A 87 -2.11 -0.77 -3.27
C LEU A 87 -2.68 -0.18 -4.56
N LYS A 88 -2.36 -0.80 -5.71
CA LYS A 88 -2.74 -0.30 -7.04
C LYS A 88 -4.24 -0.06 -7.20
N ASN A 89 -5.06 -0.98 -6.69
CA ASN A 89 -6.53 -0.87 -6.73
C ASN A 89 -7.11 0.27 -5.88
N LYS A 90 -6.27 0.93 -5.07
CA LYS A 90 -6.63 2.07 -4.23
C LYS A 90 -5.82 3.32 -4.56
N ASN A 91 -4.95 3.27 -5.58
CA ASN A 91 -4.09 4.38 -5.99
C ASN A 91 -3.29 4.94 -4.79
N ARG A 92 -2.78 4.04 -3.94
CA ARG A 92 -2.11 4.37 -2.67
C ARG A 92 -0.84 3.54 -2.47
N ALA A 93 0.07 4.06 -1.67
CA ALA A 93 1.23 3.36 -1.16
C ALA A 93 1.50 3.73 0.29
N ILE A 94 2.05 2.81 1.05
CA ILE A 94 2.52 3.05 2.43
C ILE A 94 4.02 2.80 2.43
N LEU A 95 4.78 3.78 2.93
CA LEU A 95 6.23 3.69 3.12
C LEU A 95 6.53 3.68 4.62
N GLN A 96 7.31 2.72 5.09
CA GLN A 96 7.96 2.80 6.40
C GLN A 96 9.33 3.44 6.24
N LEU A 97 9.52 4.62 6.82
CA LEU A 97 10.84 5.25 6.89
C LEU A 97 11.63 4.78 8.12
N ASP A 98 12.94 4.97 8.09
CA ASP A 98 13.84 4.63 9.19
C ASP A 98 13.51 5.34 10.52
N SER A 99 12.88 6.51 10.47
CA SER A 99 12.54 7.28 11.67
C SER A 99 11.26 8.10 11.54
N PRO A 100 10.59 8.40 12.68
CA PRO A 100 9.43 9.28 12.69
C PRO A 100 9.78 10.72 12.25
N LYS A 101 11.04 11.12 12.43
CA LYS A 101 11.54 12.41 11.95
C LYS A 101 11.58 12.46 10.43
N SER A 102 12.06 11.39 9.79
CA SER A 102 12.07 11.24 8.32
C SER A 102 10.65 11.31 7.77
N ALA A 103 9.71 10.58 8.39
CA ALA A 103 8.30 10.58 8.00
C ALA A 103 7.68 11.99 8.06
N ARG A 104 7.86 12.68 9.20
CA ARG A 104 7.40 14.08 9.37
C ARG A 104 8.06 15.05 8.39
N SER A 105 9.35 14.87 8.11
CA SER A 105 10.08 15.70 7.14
C SER A 105 9.52 15.52 5.73
N MET A 106 9.25 14.28 5.31
CA MET A 106 8.63 13.98 4.03
C MET A 106 7.24 14.63 3.92
N HIS A 107 6.39 14.44 4.93
CA HIS A 107 5.06 15.04 4.97
C HIS A 107 5.13 16.57 4.85
N SER A 108 5.93 17.22 5.71
CA SER A 108 6.05 18.68 5.72
C SER A 108 6.58 19.22 4.38
N PHE A 109 7.55 18.54 3.77
CA PHE A 109 8.13 18.96 2.51
C PHE A 109 7.14 18.83 1.35
N LEU A 110 6.44 17.70 1.23
CA LEU A 110 5.49 17.47 0.14
C LEU A 110 4.22 18.31 0.24
N GLN A 111 3.85 18.75 1.45
CA GLN A 111 2.80 19.76 1.64
C GLN A 111 3.19 21.13 1.06
N GLN A 112 4.48 21.50 1.12
CA GLN A 112 4.99 22.76 0.58
C GLN A 112 5.38 22.65 -0.90
N TYR A 113 5.88 21.49 -1.31
CA TYR A 113 6.37 21.20 -2.66
C TYR A 113 5.70 19.92 -3.18
N PRO A 114 4.48 20.04 -3.73
CA PRO A 114 3.74 18.89 -4.24
C PRO A 114 4.55 18.12 -5.30
N TYR A 115 4.46 16.79 -5.25
CA TYR A 115 5.16 15.92 -6.19
C TYR A 115 4.18 15.31 -7.18
N THR A 116 4.48 15.41 -8.48
CA THR A 116 3.65 14.88 -9.56
C THR A 116 4.25 13.61 -10.16
N MET A 117 3.38 12.64 -10.44
CA MET A 117 3.67 11.45 -11.24
C MET A 117 2.74 11.47 -12.45
N GLY A 118 3.28 11.82 -13.62
CA GLY A 118 2.46 12.18 -14.78
C GLY A 118 1.52 13.34 -14.45
N GLU A 119 0.23 13.19 -14.74
CA GLU A 119 -0.81 14.20 -14.47
C GLU A 119 -1.35 14.14 -13.02
N HIS A 120 -0.82 13.26 -12.17
CA HIS A 120 -1.34 13.05 -10.82
C HIS A 120 -0.41 13.69 -9.78
N THR A 121 -0.90 14.69 -9.06
CA THR A 121 -0.24 15.22 -7.87
C THR A 121 -0.48 14.28 -6.69
N LEU A 122 0.58 13.71 -6.13
CA LEU A 122 0.46 12.79 -5.01
C LEU A 122 -0.06 13.51 -3.77
N THR A 123 -0.94 12.86 -3.03
CA THR A 123 -1.27 13.25 -1.66
C THR A 123 -0.28 12.60 -0.69
N CYS A 124 0.06 13.29 0.39
CA CYS A 124 0.97 12.78 1.41
C CYS A 124 0.36 13.00 2.80
N THR A 125 0.17 11.93 3.57
CA THR A 125 -0.34 11.98 4.95
C THR A 125 0.48 11.07 5.85
N LEU A 126 0.54 11.40 7.15
CA LEU A 126 1.10 10.51 8.18
C LEU A 126 0.02 9.51 8.64
N SER A 127 0.45 8.43 9.29
CA SER A 127 -0.49 7.58 10.04
C SER A 127 -1.21 8.38 11.13
N PRO A 128 -2.52 8.09 11.39
CA PRO A 128 -3.32 8.77 12.41
C PRO A 128 -2.78 8.61 13.84
#